data_AF-A0A9J6FRV1-F1
#
_entry.id   AF-A0A9J6FRV1-F1
#
_cell.length_a   1.000
_cell.length_b   1.000
_cell.length_c   1.000
_cell.angle_alpha   90.00
_cell.angle_beta   90.00
_cell.angle_gamma   90.00
#
_symmetry.space_group_name_H-M   'P 1'
#
loop_
_entity.id
_entity.type
_entity.pdbx_description
1 polymer ?
#
loop_
_entity_poly.entity_id
_entity_poly.type
_entity_poly.pdbx_seq_one_letter_code
_entity_poly.pdbx_strand_id
1 'polypeptide(L)'
;MIERHDVLIWRQRYLRQIAEYRQQHRKVFYTDETWVNAGHIVTKAWRDKTVKTPEDAFQRGLTTGLKQPSGRGSRLKATYIGNEEWTLLTAGLSVFKRNEVWRLS
;
A
#
# COMPACT_ATOMS: atom_id res chain seq x y z
N MET A 1 -10.56 19.81 18.73
CA MET A 1 -9.96 18.63 19.39
C MET A 1 -8.55 19.02 19.77
N ILE A 2 -8.26 19.18 21.07
CA ILE A 2 -6.91 19.55 21.54
C ILE A 2 -6.09 18.26 21.65
N GLU A 3 -4.90 18.26 21.07
CA GLU A 3 -3.97 17.14 21.12
C GLU A 3 -3.63 16.82 22.59
N ARG A 4 -3.64 15.54 22.96
CA ARG A 4 -3.39 15.18 24.37
C ARG A 4 -1.95 15.56 24.75
N HIS A 5 -1.79 16.05 25.97
CA HIS A 5 -0.51 16.60 26.46
C HIS A 5 0.64 15.57 26.46
N ASP A 6 0.33 14.31 26.74
CA ASP A 6 1.27 13.19 26.67
C ASP A 6 1.80 12.95 25.26
N VAL A 7 0.94 13.02 24.24
CA VAL A 7 1.33 12.90 22.82
C VAL A 7 2.31 14.00 22.42
N LEU A 8 2.07 15.24 22.87
CA LEU A 8 2.98 16.37 22.64
C LEU A 8 4.35 16.13 23.27
N ILE A 9 4.41 15.66 24.51
CA ILE A 9 5.67 15.33 25.21
C ILE A 9 6.43 14.24 24.44
N TRP A 10 5.75 13.18 24.02
CA TRP A 10 6.37 12.09 23.27
C TRP A 10 6.95 12.58 21.93
N ARG A 11 6.20 13.42 21.21
CA ARG A 11 6.67 14.03 19.96
C ARG A 11 7.92 14.89 20.19
N GLN A 12 7.92 15.74 21.21
CA GLN A 12 9.09 16.55 21.56
C GLN A 12 10.31 15.69 21.91
N ARG A 13 10.11 14.61 22.68
CA ARG A 13 11.19 13.66 23.02
C ARG A 13 11.74 12.97 21.78
N TYR A 14 10.89 12.47 20.90
CA TYR A 14 11.27 11.85 19.63
C TYR A 14 12.09 12.82 18.76
N LEU A 15 11.62 14.06 18.58
CA LEU A 15 12.30 15.07 17.76
C LEU A 15 13.69 15.44 18.30
N ARG A 16 13.85 15.51 19.63
CA ARG A 16 15.18 15.73 20.25
C ARG A 16 16.13 14.57 19.98
N GLN A 17 15.66 13.33 20.16
CA GLN A 17 16.49 12.13 19.94
C GLN A 17 16.93 12.00 18.49
N ILE A 18 16.03 12.22 17.52
CA ILE A 18 16.40 12.10 16.12
C ILE A 18 17.37 13.19 15.66
N ALA A 19 17.28 14.40 16.23
CA ALA A 19 18.25 15.46 16.00
C ALA A 19 19.64 15.08 16.53
N GLU A 20 19.71 14.52 17.73
CA GLU A 20 20.96 14.03 18.33
C GLU A 20 21.59 12.91 17.49
N TYR A 21 20.80 11.93 17.02
CA TYR A 21 21.30 10.85 16.17
C TYR A 21 21.87 11.36 14.84
N ARG A 22 21.25 12.37 14.24
CA ARG A 22 21.76 13.02 13.02
C ARG A 22 23.06 13.79 13.28
N GLN A 23 23.18 14.48 14.40
CA GLN A 23 24.43 15.15 14.80
C GLN A 23 25.58 14.16 15.00
N GLN A 24 25.27 12.95 15.48
CA GLN A 24 26.24 11.87 15.64
C GLN A 24 26.53 11.10 14.34
N HIS A 25 26.03 11.58 13.19
CA HIS A 25 26.17 10.93 11.88
C HIS A 25 25.70 9.46 11.87
N ARG A 26 24.71 9.11 12.69
CA ARG A 26 24.12 7.77 12.68
C ARG A 26 23.26 7.59 11.42
N LYS A 27 23.29 6.39 10.85
CA LYS A 27 22.35 6.01 9.78
C LYS A 27 20.97 5.79 10.38
N VAL A 28 20.01 6.63 10.00
CA VAL A 28 18.60 6.52 10.42
C VAL A 28 17.80 5.87 9.29
N PHE A 29 17.07 4.82 9.63
CA PHE A 29 16.16 4.13 8.72
C PHE A 29 14.74 4.28 9.22
N TYR A 30 13.82 4.58 8.31
CA TYR A 30 12.39 4.70 8.57
C TYR A 30 11.68 3.49 8.01
N THR A 31 10.87 2.85 8.85
CA THR A 31 10.02 1.73 8.43
C THR A 31 8.57 2.17 8.51
N ASP A 32 7.77 1.84 7.51
CA ASP A 32 6.34 2.10 7.56
C ASP A 32 5.54 0.95 6.94
N GLU A 33 4.30 0.80 7.39
CA GLU A 33 3.32 -0.16 6.90
C GLU A 33 2.14 0.58 6.29
N THR A 34 1.84 0.28 5.03
CA THR A 34 0.69 0.82 4.32
C THR A 34 -0.22 -0.26 3.77
N TRP A 35 -1.50 0.07 3.65
CA TRP A 35 -2.52 -0.78 3.05
C TRP A 35 -2.80 -0.34 1.63
N VAL A 36 -2.59 -1.24 0.68
CA VAL A 36 -2.90 -1.04 -0.74
C VAL A 36 -4.17 -1.83 -1.07
N ASN A 37 -5.15 -1.14 -1.62
CA ASN A 37 -6.37 -1.78 -2.11
C ASN A 37 -6.05 -2.59 -3.37
N ALA A 38 -6.34 -3.90 -3.37
CA ALA A 38 -6.10 -4.75 -4.54
C ALA A 38 -7.03 -4.41 -5.74
N GLY A 39 -8.05 -3.58 -5.50
CA GLY A 39 -8.98 -3.08 -6.50
C GLY A 39 -8.68 -1.67 -6.99
N HIS A 40 -7.43 -1.20 -6.93
CA HIS A 40 -7.08 0.13 -7.42
C HIS A 40 -7.43 0.22 -8.91
N ILE A 41 -8.43 1.02 -9.25
CA ILE A 41 -8.81 1.32 -10.63
C ILE A 41 -8.50 2.76 -10.97
N VAL A 42 -8.20 3.01 -12.24
CA VAL A 42 -8.21 4.35 -12.81
C VAL A 42 -9.66 4.85 -12.88
N THR A 43 -9.87 6.14 -12.59
CA THR A 43 -11.20 6.79 -12.64
C THR A 43 -11.86 6.69 -14.02
N LYS A 44 -11.05 6.60 -15.07
CA LYS A 44 -11.48 6.36 -16.45
C LYS A 44 -10.63 5.24 -17.04
N ALA A 45 -11.29 4.19 -17.49
CA ALA A 45 -10.69 3.11 -18.26
C ALA A 45 -11.43 2.97 -19.59
N TRP A 46 -10.71 2.65 -20.65
CA TRP A 46 -11.34 2.30 -21.92
C TRP A 46 -11.94 0.90 -21.78
N ARG A 47 -13.25 0.76 -22.08
CA ARG A 47 -13.95 -0.52 -22.05
C ARG A 47 -14.46 -0.81 -23.44
N ASP A 48 -13.99 -1.90 -24.03
CA ASP A 48 -14.52 -2.41 -25.27
C ASP A 48 -15.98 -2.83 -25.06
N LYS A 49 -16.88 -2.29 -25.90
CA LYS A 49 -18.32 -2.59 -25.86
C LYS A 49 -18.71 -3.76 -26.76
N THR A 50 -17.78 -4.23 -27.60
CA THR A 50 -18.03 -5.34 -28.54
C THR A 50 -17.94 -6.70 -27.86
N VAL A 51 -17.06 -6.82 -26.87
CA VAL A 51 -16.89 -8.01 -26.04
C VAL A 51 -17.94 -8.01 -24.92
N LYS A 52 -18.92 -8.92 -25.02
CA LYS A 52 -20.04 -8.99 -24.07
C LYS A 52 -19.79 -9.95 -22.92
N THR A 53 -19.03 -11.02 -23.15
CA THR A 53 -18.77 -12.07 -22.16
C THR A 53 -17.29 -12.48 -22.16
N PRO A 54 -16.78 -13.04 -21.04
CA PRO A 54 -15.43 -13.59 -20.97
C PRO A 54 -15.17 -14.67 -22.02
N GLU A 55 -16.18 -15.48 -22.34
CA GLU A 55 -16.09 -16.57 -23.32
C GLU A 55 -15.91 -16.04 -24.74
N ASP A 56 -16.67 -14.99 -25.12
CA ASP A 56 -16.52 -14.30 -26.42
C ASP A 56 -15.16 -13.59 -26.52
N ALA A 57 -14.67 -13.02 -25.41
CA ALA A 57 -13.32 -12.46 -25.35
C ALA A 57 -12.27 -13.54 -25.66
N PHE A 58 -12.37 -14.69 -24.96
CA PHE A 58 -11.44 -15.80 -25.11
C PHE A 58 -11.43 -16.37 -26.53
N GLN A 59 -12.61 -16.59 -27.13
CA GLN A 59 -12.73 -17.09 -28.49
C GLN A 59 -12.13 -16.13 -29.54
N ARG A 60 -12.15 -14.81 -29.26
CA ARG A 60 -11.57 -13.78 -30.13
C ARG A 60 -10.11 -13.44 -29.81
N GLY A 61 -9.51 -14.08 -28.81
CA GLY A 61 -8.17 -13.74 -28.33
C GLY A 61 -8.08 -12.35 -27.66
N LEU A 62 -9.20 -11.82 -27.19
CA LEU A 62 -9.32 -10.54 -26.50
C LEU A 62 -9.41 -10.73 -24.98
N THR A 63 -9.20 -9.65 -24.23
CA THR A 63 -9.43 -9.62 -22.77
C THR A 63 -10.67 -8.80 -22.44
N THR A 64 -11.32 -9.08 -21.32
CA THR A 64 -12.49 -8.30 -20.85
C THR A 64 -12.13 -6.92 -20.26
N GLY A 65 -10.86 -6.52 -20.34
CA GLY A 65 -10.34 -5.29 -19.73
C GLY A 65 -10.25 -5.33 -18.20
N LEU A 66 -10.08 -4.14 -17.60
CA LEU A 66 -9.95 -3.97 -16.15
C LEU A 66 -11.23 -4.41 -15.43
N LYS A 67 -11.07 -5.28 -14.42
CA LYS A 67 -12.17 -5.68 -13.55
C LYS A 67 -12.57 -4.52 -12.65
N GLN A 68 -13.86 -4.20 -12.60
CA GLN A 68 -14.39 -3.25 -11.64
C GLN A 68 -14.19 -3.81 -10.22
N PRO A 69 -13.70 -3.02 -9.27
CA PRO A 69 -13.38 -3.52 -7.95
C PRO A 69 -14.70 -3.77 -7.22
N SER A 70 -14.90 -4.99 -6.74
CA SER A 70 -15.92 -5.27 -5.74
C SER A 70 -15.52 -4.61 -4.43
N GLY A 71 -16.43 -3.90 -3.76
CA GLY A 71 -16.17 -3.27 -2.46
C GLY A 71 -15.71 -4.26 -1.36
N ARG A 72 -15.84 -5.56 -1.62
CA ARG A 72 -15.14 -6.65 -0.93
C ARG A 72 -13.95 -7.07 -1.79
N GLY A 73 -12.76 -6.54 -1.50
CA GLY A 73 -11.52 -6.88 -2.20
C GLY A 73 -10.43 -7.21 -1.20
N SER A 74 -9.58 -8.18 -1.52
CA SER A 74 -8.39 -8.48 -0.73
C SER A 74 -7.56 -7.22 -0.53
N ARG A 75 -7.01 -7.02 0.67
CA ARG A 75 -6.09 -5.91 0.96
C ARG A 75 -4.66 -6.44 0.89
N LEU A 76 -3.79 -5.68 0.25
CA LEU A 76 -2.35 -5.92 0.28
C LEU A 76 -1.77 -5.06 1.39
N LYS A 77 -0.91 -5.66 2.22
CA LYS A 77 -0.09 -4.94 3.18
C LYS A 77 1.29 -4.80 2.57
N ALA A 78 1.79 -3.57 2.46
CA ALA A 78 3.13 -3.28 2.02
C ALA A 78 3.92 -2.68 3.20
N THR A 79 5.08 -3.25 3.49
CA THR A 79 6.03 -2.73 4.47
C THR A 79 7.28 -2.31 3.73
N TYR A 80 7.78 -1.11 4.00
CA TYR A 80 8.96 -0.60 3.34
C TYR A 80 9.96 0.02 4.32
N ILE A 81 11.24 0.00 3.93
CA ILE A 81 12.34 0.65 4.65
C ILE A 81 12.96 1.72 3.76
N GLY A 82 12.96 2.97 4.23
CA GLY A 82 13.59 4.12 3.59
C GLY A 82 14.69 4.73 4.44
N ASN A 83 15.55 5.53 3.82
CA ASN A 83 16.60 6.29 4.47
C ASN A 83 16.31 7.81 4.42
N GLU A 84 17.28 8.63 4.84
CA GLU A 84 17.17 10.10 4.83
C GLU A 84 17.17 10.72 3.43
N GLU A 85 17.58 9.97 2.40
CA GLU A 85 17.53 10.39 1.00
C GLU A 85 16.17 10.10 0.36
N TRP A 86 15.19 9.66 1.15
CA TRP A 86 13.85 9.30 0.69
C TRP A 86 13.83 8.18 -0.35
N THR A 87 14.92 7.42 -0.45
CA THR A 87 15.02 6.28 -1.35
C THR A 87 14.62 5.01 -0.63
N LEU A 88 13.91 4.14 -1.35
CA LEU A 88 13.70 2.77 -0.90
C LEU A 88 15.04 2.04 -0.93
N LEU A 89 15.39 1.40 0.18
CA LEU A 89 16.53 0.51 0.19
C LEU A 89 16.25 -0.65 -0.77
N THR A 90 17.23 -1.02 -1.60
CA THR A 90 17.16 -2.22 -2.43
C THR A 90 16.88 -3.42 -1.52
N ALA A 91 15.84 -4.22 -1.84
CA ALA A 91 15.30 -5.31 -1.03
C ALA A 91 14.58 -4.91 0.29
N GLY A 92 14.33 -3.61 0.51
CA GLY A 92 13.61 -3.09 1.68
C GLY A 92 12.09 -3.10 1.57
N LEU A 93 11.50 -3.75 0.57
CA LEU A 93 10.05 -3.81 0.34
C LEU A 93 9.55 -5.24 0.51
N SER A 94 8.55 -5.42 1.38
CA SER A 94 7.81 -6.69 1.56
C SER A 94 6.32 -6.47 1.31
N VAL A 95 5.71 -7.32 0.49
CA VAL A 95 4.27 -7.25 0.16
C VAL A 95 3.59 -8.55 0.57
N PHE A 96 2.59 -8.43 1.44
CA PHE A 96 1.80 -9.55 1.93
C PHE A 96 0.37 -9.46 1.41
N LYS A 97 -0.13 -10.59 0.89
CA LYS A 97 -1.53 -10.75 0.51
C LYS A 97 -2.24 -11.59 1.55
N ARG A 98 -3.35 -11.09 2.09
CA ARG A 98 -4.22 -11.89 2.96
C ARG A 98 -5.02 -12.88 2.08
N ASN A 99 -4.78 -14.18 2.24
CA ASN A 99 -5.64 -15.22 1.69
C ASN A 99 -6.86 -15.39 2.62
N GLU A 100 -8.07 -15.18 2.10
CA GLU A 100 -9.30 -15.44 2.85
C GLU A 100 -9.64 -16.94 2.75
N VAL A 101 -9.56 -17.66 3.88
CA VAL A 101 -10.14 -19.01 3.99
C VAL A 101 -11.57 -18.84 4.49
N TRP A 102 -12.53 -19.10 3.62
CA TRP A 102 -13.94 -19.16 4.00
C TRP A 102 -14.19 -20.46 4.77
N ARG A 103 -14.56 -20.38 6.05
CA ARG A 103 -15.37 -21.45 6.66
C ARG A 103 -16.81 -21.19 6.24
N LEU A 104 -17.35 -22.09 5.44
CA LEU A 104 -18.79 -22.13 5.17
C LEU A 104 -19.51 -22.51 6.49
N SER A 105 -20.43 -21.67 6.92
CA SER A 105 -21.49 -21.99 7.88
C SER A 105 -22.70 -22.53 7.15
#